data_AF-A0A172UAC2-F1
#
_entry.id   AF-A0A172UAC2-F1
#
_cell.length_a   1.000
_cell.length_b   1.000
_cell.length_c   1.000
_cell.angle_alpha   90.00
_cell.angle_beta   90.00
_cell.angle_gamma   90.00
#
_symmetry.space_group_name_H-M   'P 1'
#
loop_
_entity.id
_entity.type
_entity.pdbx_description
1 polymer ?
#
loop_
_entity_poly.entity_id
_entity_poly.type
_entity_poly.pdbx_seq_one_letter_code
_entity_poly.pdbx_strand_id
1 'polypeptide(L)'
;MNAPDNAGLLRGFSRFVAEAKPILHREYQQRLAADMARQQWQGCFQRNLLAVLAGFYRQALQQAKAMPFDAGQAPVVNGMSGLTAELLAAFAGFSDELILFAVDKHRTSCALSNFPDEHKPDLDYLQATRREIAELWQNFALDLNRHLLEERC
;
A
#
# COMPACT_ATOMS: atom_id res chain seq x y z
N MET A 1 32.52 4.97 14.33
CA MET A 1 31.31 4.46 13.66
C MET A 1 30.90 5.49 12.63
N ASN A 2 30.73 5.12 11.36
CA ASN A 2 30.20 6.03 10.34
C ASN A 2 28.73 6.31 10.64
N ALA A 3 28.30 7.55 10.51
CA ALA A 3 26.89 7.90 10.64
C ALA A 3 26.05 7.16 9.57
N PRO A 4 24.81 6.77 9.86
CA PRO A 4 23.93 6.16 8.86
C PRO A 4 23.73 7.07 7.64
N ASP A 5 23.85 6.53 6.44
CA ASP A 5 23.49 7.24 5.20
C ASP A 5 21.97 7.15 4.98
N ASN A 6 21.22 8.07 5.59
CA ASN A 6 19.77 8.17 5.41
C ASN A 6 19.37 8.25 3.93
N ALA A 7 20.13 8.96 3.09
CA ALA A 7 19.81 9.08 1.68
C ALA A 7 19.96 7.73 0.95
N GLY A 8 20.97 6.93 1.30
CA GLY A 8 21.13 5.56 0.85
C GLY A 8 19.97 4.65 1.27
N LEU A 9 19.56 4.73 2.53
CA LEU A 9 18.44 3.96 3.08
C LEU A 9 17.11 4.33 2.41
N LEU A 10 16.83 5.61 2.21
CA LEU A 10 15.64 6.11 1.52
C LEU A 10 15.56 5.62 0.07
N ARG A 11 16.69 5.63 -0.65
CA ARG A 11 16.78 5.05 -2.00
C ARG A 11 16.52 3.55 -1.99
N GLY A 12 17.04 2.83 -1.00
CA GLY A 12 16.78 1.41 -0.80
C GLY A 12 15.30 1.11 -0.56
N PHE A 13 14.66 1.88 0.32
CA PHE A 13 13.24 1.76 0.62
C PHE A 13 12.36 2.07 -0.59
N SER A 14 12.68 3.14 -1.33
CA SER A 14 11.96 3.50 -2.55
C SER A 14 12.02 2.40 -3.61
N ARG A 15 13.18 1.74 -3.74
CA ARG A 15 13.34 0.59 -4.63
C ARG A 15 12.49 -0.60 -4.17
N PHE A 16 12.52 -0.92 -2.88
CA PHE A 16 11.68 -1.96 -2.30
C PHE A 16 10.19 -1.74 -2.59
N VAL A 17 9.70 -0.50 -2.47
CA VAL A 17 8.31 -0.14 -2.82
C VAL A 17 8.05 -0.32 -4.33
N ALA A 18 8.96 0.14 -5.19
CA ALA A 18 8.81 0.01 -6.63
C ALA A 18 8.78 -1.47 -7.08
N GLU A 19 9.64 -2.32 -6.51
CA GLU A 19 9.72 -3.76 -6.81
C GLU A 19 8.48 -4.54 -6.33
N ALA A 20 7.74 -4.02 -5.35
CA ALA A 20 6.52 -4.64 -4.86
C ALA A 20 5.36 -4.60 -5.85
N LYS A 21 5.28 -3.60 -6.74
CA LYS A 21 4.15 -3.41 -7.68
C LYS A 21 3.77 -4.69 -8.46
N PRO A 22 4.69 -5.33 -9.21
CA PRO A 22 4.36 -6.58 -9.92
C PRO A 22 4.07 -7.77 -9.00
N ILE A 23 4.49 -7.72 -7.73
CA ILE A 23 4.17 -8.75 -6.72
C ILE A 23 2.72 -8.56 -6.28
N LEU A 24 2.30 -7.34 -5.94
CA LEU A 24 0.94 -7.04 -5.51
C LEU A 24 -0.10 -7.29 -6.61
N HIS A 25 0.24 -7.02 -7.87
CA HIS A 25 -0.61 -7.39 -9.02
C HIS A 25 -0.88 -8.90 -9.05
N ARG A 26 0.17 -9.71 -8.87
CA ARG A 26 0.04 -11.18 -8.84
C ARG A 26 -0.75 -11.65 -7.63
N GLU A 27 -0.51 -11.06 -6.45
CA GLU A 27 -1.26 -11.39 -5.24
C GLU A 27 -2.76 -11.09 -5.41
N TYR A 28 -3.10 -9.92 -5.97
CA TYR A 28 -4.47 -9.56 -6.29
C TYR A 28 -5.13 -10.59 -7.21
N GLN A 29 -4.46 -10.97 -8.30
CA GLN A 29 -4.97 -11.99 -9.23
C GLN A 29 -5.18 -13.34 -8.56
N GLN A 30 -4.26 -13.77 -7.71
CA GLN A 30 -4.38 -15.02 -6.96
C GLN A 30 -5.59 -14.99 -6.02
N ARG A 31 -5.80 -13.89 -5.31
CA ARG A 31 -6.96 -13.71 -4.43
C ARG A 31 -8.27 -13.71 -5.21
N LEU A 32 -8.33 -12.99 -6.33
CA LEU A 32 -9.50 -12.98 -7.20
C LEU A 32 -9.82 -14.39 -7.72
N ALA A 33 -8.83 -15.12 -8.22
CA ALA A 33 -9.02 -16.50 -8.67
C ALA A 33 -9.52 -17.42 -7.54
N ALA A 34 -8.99 -17.22 -6.33
CA ALA A 34 -9.35 -18.00 -5.16
C ALA A 34 -10.79 -17.69 -4.68
N ASP A 35 -11.24 -16.44 -4.79
CA ASP A 35 -12.63 -16.05 -4.55
C ASP A 35 -13.58 -16.65 -5.58
N MET A 36 -13.20 -16.63 -6.87
CA MET A 36 -14.00 -17.26 -7.93
C MET A 36 -14.15 -18.76 -7.71
N ALA A 37 -13.07 -19.45 -7.35
CA ALA A 37 -13.11 -20.88 -7.04
C ALA A 37 -14.01 -21.21 -5.82
N ARG A 38 -14.10 -20.30 -4.85
CA ARG A 38 -14.96 -20.44 -3.66
C ARG A 38 -16.36 -19.84 -3.84
N GLN A 39 -16.68 -19.33 -5.03
CA GLN A 39 -17.93 -18.61 -5.31
C GLN A 39 -18.16 -17.40 -4.39
N GLN A 40 -17.10 -16.77 -3.89
CA GLN A 40 -17.11 -15.59 -3.00
C GLN A 40 -16.99 -14.28 -3.78
N TRP A 41 -17.83 -14.10 -4.80
CA TRP A 41 -17.74 -12.96 -5.72
C TRP A 41 -18.18 -11.63 -5.09
N GLN A 42 -19.13 -11.64 -4.16
CA GLN A 42 -19.67 -10.42 -3.59
C GLN A 42 -18.61 -9.65 -2.79
N GLY A 43 -18.38 -8.39 -3.16
CA GLY A 43 -17.40 -7.50 -2.55
C GLY A 43 -15.94 -7.89 -2.84
N CYS A 44 -15.69 -8.78 -3.81
CA CYS A 44 -14.35 -9.34 -4.01
C CYS A 44 -13.34 -8.31 -4.50
N PHE A 45 -13.78 -7.31 -5.29
CA PHE A 45 -12.95 -6.20 -5.72
C PHE A 45 -12.32 -5.46 -4.53
N GLN A 46 -13.17 -4.91 -3.66
CA GLN A 46 -12.75 -4.13 -2.49
C GLN A 46 -11.96 -5.00 -1.51
N ARG A 47 -12.49 -6.17 -1.14
CA ARG A 47 -11.86 -7.06 -0.16
C ARG A 47 -10.44 -7.45 -0.56
N ASN A 48 -10.22 -7.75 -1.83
CA ASN A 48 -8.90 -8.17 -2.32
C ASN A 48 -7.92 -6.99 -2.40
N LEU A 49 -8.37 -5.80 -2.81
CA LEU A 49 -7.55 -4.59 -2.78
C LEU A 49 -7.07 -4.26 -1.35
N LEU A 50 -8.01 -4.24 -0.40
CA LEU A 50 -7.71 -3.95 1.00
C LEU A 50 -6.77 -4.98 1.61
N ALA A 51 -6.98 -6.27 1.32
CA ALA A 51 -6.12 -7.32 1.84
C ALA A 51 -4.68 -7.22 1.33
N VAL A 52 -4.50 -6.94 0.02
CA VAL A 52 -3.17 -6.76 -0.60
C VAL A 52 -2.47 -5.52 -0.03
N LEU A 53 -3.16 -4.39 0.02
CA LEU A 53 -2.58 -3.13 0.52
C LEU A 53 -2.28 -3.19 2.01
N ALA A 54 -3.17 -3.73 2.84
CA ALA A 54 -2.94 -3.88 4.27
C ALA A 54 -1.76 -4.81 4.56
N GLY A 55 -1.63 -5.91 3.81
CA GLY A 55 -0.48 -6.81 3.91
C GLY A 55 0.82 -6.08 3.56
N PHE A 56 0.83 -5.35 2.45
CA PHE A 56 2.01 -4.64 2.00
C PHE A 56 2.41 -3.49 2.93
N TYR A 57 1.47 -2.67 3.42
CA TYR A 57 1.78 -1.60 4.36
C TYR A 57 2.38 -2.13 5.67
N ARG A 58 1.92 -3.29 6.16
CA ARG A 58 2.53 -3.96 7.31
C ARG A 58 3.97 -4.37 7.03
N GLN A 59 4.22 -4.97 5.85
CA GLN A 59 5.57 -5.35 5.43
C GLN A 59 6.48 -4.13 5.25
N ALA A 60 5.99 -3.07 4.63
CA ALA A 60 6.73 -1.83 4.44
C ALA A 60 7.07 -1.16 5.78
N LEU A 61 6.14 -1.17 6.74
CA LEU A 61 6.42 -0.68 8.10
C LEU A 61 7.51 -1.51 8.78
N GLN A 62 7.47 -2.84 8.66
CA GLN A 62 8.52 -3.71 9.19
C GLN A 62 9.87 -3.45 8.51
N GLN A 63 9.87 -3.25 7.20
CA GLN A 63 11.07 -2.94 6.43
C GLN A 63 11.68 -1.59 6.86
N ALA A 64 10.85 -0.56 7.07
CA ALA A 64 11.29 0.73 7.57
C ALA A 64 11.86 0.62 9.00
N LYS A 65 11.18 -0.13 9.88
CA LYS A 65 11.64 -0.40 11.26
C LYS A 65 12.97 -1.13 11.36
N ALA A 66 13.31 -1.93 10.34
CA ALA A 66 14.57 -2.65 10.29
C ALA A 66 15.73 -1.82 9.70
N MET A 67 15.45 -0.66 9.13
CA MET A 67 16.48 0.21 8.55
C MET A 67 17.09 1.09 9.64
N PRO A 68 18.43 1.21 9.71
CA PRO A 68 19.12 1.97 10.75
C PRO A 68 19.11 3.48 10.42
N PHE A 69 17.94 4.10 10.34
CA PHE A 69 17.84 5.54 10.09
C PHE A 69 18.46 6.34 11.25
N ASP A 70 19.22 7.39 10.91
CA ASP A 70 19.56 8.44 11.88
C ASP A 70 18.36 9.39 12.00
N ALA A 71 17.44 9.05 12.90
CA ALA A 71 16.26 9.86 13.14
C ALA A 71 16.57 11.18 13.84
N GLY A 72 17.68 11.29 14.58
CA GLY A 72 18.03 12.47 15.37
C GLY A 72 18.35 13.71 14.53
N GLN A 73 18.91 13.51 13.34
CA GLN A 73 19.27 14.60 12.41
C GLN A 73 18.10 15.11 11.55
N ALA A 74 16.98 14.38 11.49
CA ALA A 74 15.84 14.80 10.69
C ALA A 74 15.12 16.01 11.32
N PRO A 75 14.59 16.98 10.55
CA PRO A 75 13.73 18.01 11.10
C PRO A 75 12.39 17.41 11.54
N VAL A 76 11.76 18.02 12.56
CA VAL A 76 10.37 17.72 12.93
C VAL A 76 9.53 18.96 12.63
N VAL A 77 8.51 18.79 11.79
CA VAL A 77 7.60 19.88 11.38
C VAL A 77 6.17 19.42 11.65
N ASN A 78 5.43 20.17 12.47
CA ASN A 78 4.05 19.86 12.86
C ASN A 78 3.86 18.43 13.41
N GLY A 79 4.83 17.94 14.20
CA GLY A 79 4.78 16.60 14.78
C GLY A 79 5.10 15.47 13.78
N MET A 80 5.56 15.78 12.56
CA MET A 80 6.06 14.77 11.61
C MET A 80 7.57 14.86 11.44
N SER A 81 8.24 13.71 11.48
CA SER A 81 9.64 13.59 11.09
C SER A 81 9.79 13.84 9.58
N GLY A 82 10.85 14.55 9.19
CA GLY A 82 11.20 14.74 7.77
C GLY A 82 11.40 13.41 7.04
N LEU A 83 11.92 12.39 7.73
CA LEU A 83 12.08 11.04 7.18
C LEU A 83 10.73 10.38 6.88
N THR A 84 9.69 10.67 7.67
CA THR A 84 8.32 10.18 7.39
C THR A 84 7.88 10.67 6.03
N ALA A 85 8.02 11.98 5.76
CA ALA A 85 7.59 12.56 4.49
C ALA A 85 8.33 11.94 3.30
N GLU A 86 9.65 11.73 3.42
CA GLU A 86 10.45 11.12 2.35
C GLU A 86 10.11 9.64 2.12
N LEU A 87 9.84 8.86 3.17
CA LEU A 87 9.41 7.47 3.04
C LEU A 87 8.01 7.35 2.43
N LEU A 88 7.08 8.23 2.81
CA LEU A 88 5.74 8.25 2.22
C LEU A 88 5.75 8.66 0.74
N ALA A 89 6.70 9.52 0.33
CA ALA A 89 6.85 9.92 -1.07
C ALA A 89 7.12 8.73 -2.01
N ALA A 90 7.72 7.64 -1.52
CA ALA A 90 7.93 6.42 -2.29
C ALA A 90 6.62 5.75 -2.78
N PHE A 91 5.49 6.06 -2.14
CA PHE A 91 4.17 5.50 -2.47
C PHE A 91 3.34 6.40 -3.40
N ALA A 92 3.90 7.48 -3.96
CA ALA A 92 3.17 8.35 -4.88
C ALA A 92 2.53 7.56 -6.04
N GLY A 93 1.20 7.64 -6.17
CA GLY A 93 0.42 6.93 -7.20
C GLY A 93 0.31 5.41 -7.00
N PHE A 94 0.86 4.84 -5.93
CA PHE A 94 0.98 3.40 -5.73
C PHE A 94 -0.39 2.68 -5.67
N SER A 95 -1.29 3.18 -4.82
CA SER A 95 -2.61 2.57 -4.64
C SER A 95 -3.51 2.79 -5.86
N ASP A 96 -3.41 3.94 -6.53
CA ASP A 96 -4.18 4.22 -7.74
C ASP A 96 -3.79 3.30 -8.89
N GLU A 97 -2.49 3.00 -9.06
CA GLU A 97 -2.01 2.04 -10.06
C GLU A 97 -2.61 0.65 -9.82
N LEU A 98 -2.61 0.19 -8.56
CA LEU A 98 -3.20 -1.11 -8.19
C LEU A 98 -4.73 -1.13 -8.42
N ILE A 99 -5.44 -0.05 -8.10
CA ILE A 99 -6.88 0.09 -8.36
C ILE A 99 -7.16 0.01 -9.85
N LEU A 100 -6.39 0.74 -10.69
CA LEU A 100 -6.56 0.71 -12.14
C LEU A 100 -6.32 -0.69 -12.70
N PHE A 101 -5.28 -1.38 -12.22
CA PHE A 101 -5.03 -2.77 -12.56
C PHE A 101 -6.19 -3.69 -12.18
N ALA A 102 -6.72 -3.56 -10.95
CA ALA A 102 -7.85 -4.34 -10.48
C ALA A 102 -9.11 -4.12 -11.33
N VAL A 103 -9.41 -2.86 -11.69
CA VAL A 103 -10.55 -2.50 -12.54
C VAL A 103 -10.42 -3.14 -13.92
N ASP A 104 -9.24 -3.10 -14.53
CA ASP A 104 -8.97 -3.78 -15.81
C ASP A 104 -9.23 -5.29 -15.72
N LYS A 105 -8.75 -5.95 -14.65
CA LYS A 105 -8.99 -7.38 -14.45
C LYS A 105 -10.46 -7.72 -14.27
N HIS A 106 -11.21 -6.86 -13.58
CA HIS A 106 -12.64 -7.08 -13.40
C HIS A 106 -13.42 -6.94 -14.70
N ARG A 107 -13.11 -5.91 -15.50
CA ARG A 107 -13.77 -5.62 -16.78
C ARG A 107 -13.46 -6.63 -17.89
N THR A 108 -12.33 -7.32 -17.79
CA THR A 108 -11.87 -8.30 -18.80
C THR A 108 -12.19 -9.74 -18.39
N SER A 109 -12.72 -9.97 -17.18
CA SER A 109 -12.96 -11.31 -16.65
C SER A 109 -14.32 -11.86 -17.09
N CYS A 110 -14.30 -12.89 -17.94
CA CYS A 110 -15.51 -13.64 -18.30
C CYS A 110 -16.19 -14.29 -17.08
N ALA A 111 -15.42 -14.65 -16.04
CA ALA A 111 -15.99 -15.24 -14.82
C ALA A 111 -16.84 -14.23 -14.04
N LEU A 112 -16.58 -12.93 -14.22
CA LEU A 112 -17.33 -11.87 -13.55
C LEU A 112 -18.51 -11.36 -14.36
N SER A 113 -18.68 -11.74 -15.63
CA SER A 113 -19.69 -11.14 -16.52
C SER A 113 -21.13 -11.29 -16.01
N ASN A 114 -21.39 -12.27 -15.15
CA ASN A 114 -22.69 -12.51 -14.53
C ASN A 114 -22.92 -11.69 -13.25
N PHE A 115 -21.94 -10.90 -12.81
CA PHE A 115 -21.97 -10.07 -11.61
C PHE A 115 -21.68 -8.61 -12.01
N PRO A 116 -22.68 -7.84 -12.47
CA PRO A 116 -22.47 -6.51 -13.06
C PRO A 116 -21.68 -5.54 -12.19
N ASP A 117 -21.98 -5.52 -10.89
CA ASP A 117 -21.34 -4.62 -9.92
C ASP A 117 -19.86 -4.96 -9.71
N GLU A 118 -19.49 -6.25 -9.81
CA GLU A 118 -18.10 -6.70 -9.73
C GLU A 118 -17.38 -6.59 -11.07
N HIS A 119 -18.06 -6.86 -12.20
CA HIS A 119 -17.46 -6.77 -13.53
C HIS A 119 -17.21 -5.32 -13.96
N LYS A 120 -18.08 -4.40 -13.53
CA LYS A 120 -17.98 -2.97 -13.81
C LYS A 120 -18.17 -2.19 -12.51
N PRO A 121 -17.15 -2.17 -11.63
CA PRO A 121 -17.20 -1.35 -10.42
C PRO A 121 -17.56 0.08 -10.79
N ASP A 122 -18.66 0.57 -10.24
CA ASP A 122 -19.16 1.91 -10.50
C ASP A 122 -18.38 2.96 -9.68
N LEU A 123 -18.73 4.23 -9.87
CA LEU A 123 -18.03 5.32 -9.20
C LEU A 123 -18.21 5.26 -7.68
N ASP A 124 -19.40 4.91 -7.20
CA ASP A 124 -19.72 4.89 -5.77
C ASP A 124 -18.95 3.75 -5.07
N TYR A 125 -18.87 2.58 -5.68
CA TYR A 125 -18.10 1.45 -5.18
C TYR A 125 -16.60 1.75 -5.16
N LEU A 126 -16.08 2.39 -6.22
CA LEU A 126 -14.68 2.84 -6.26
C LEU A 126 -14.38 3.90 -5.19
N GLN A 127 -15.29 4.84 -4.94
CA GLN A 127 -15.12 5.85 -3.90
C GLN A 127 -15.16 5.24 -2.50
N ALA A 128 -16.07 4.30 -2.24
CA ALA A 128 -16.09 3.55 -0.98
C ALA A 128 -14.78 2.80 -0.75
N THR A 129 -14.30 2.09 -1.77
CA THR A 129 -13.01 1.38 -1.72
C THR A 129 -11.84 2.33 -1.46
N ARG A 130 -11.79 3.49 -2.13
CA ARG A 130 -10.75 4.50 -1.91
C ARG A 130 -10.75 5.07 -0.49
N ARG A 131 -11.93 5.26 0.12
CA ARG A 131 -12.03 5.71 1.52
C ARG A 131 -11.39 4.70 2.47
N GLU A 132 -11.70 3.42 2.31
CA GLU A 132 -11.09 2.38 3.16
C GLU A 132 -9.59 2.23 2.91
N ILE A 133 -9.12 2.40 1.67
CA ILE A 133 -7.67 2.46 1.37
C ILE A 133 -7.02 3.67 2.06
N ALA A 134 -7.69 4.83 2.08
CA ALA A 134 -7.18 6.02 2.74
C ALA A 134 -7.05 5.82 4.25
N GLU A 135 -7.96 5.07 4.88
CA GLU A 135 -7.85 4.70 6.30
C GLU A 135 -6.65 3.78 6.56
N LEU A 136 -6.43 2.76 5.71
CA LEU A 136 -5.23 1.91 5.80
C LEU A 136 -3.94 2.73 5.66
N TRP A 137 -3.92 3.67 4.71
CA TRP A 137 -2.80 4.56 4.46
C TRP A 137 -2.53 5.48 5.65
N GLN A 138 -3.57 6.08 6.23
CA GLN A 138 -3.45 6.97 7.39
C GLN A 138 -2.85 6.23 8.59
N ASN A 139 -3.35 5.03 8.89
CA ASN A 139 -2.82 4.21 9.98
C ASN A 139 -1.33 3.87 9.76
N PHE A 140 -0.96 3.46 8.55
CA PHE A 140 0.43 3.21 8.19
C PHE A 140 1.32 4.45 8.38
N ALA A 141 0.89 5.61 7.88
CA ALA A 141 1.64 6.85 7.99
C ALA A 141 1.86 7.28 9.45
N LEU A 142 0.83 7.15 10.30
CA LEU A 142 0.92 7.45 11.72
C LEU A 142 1.85 6.49 12.46
N ASP A 143 1.78 5.19 12.16
CA ASP A 143 2.64 4.17 12.75
C ASP A 143 4.10 4.36 12.39
N LEU A 144 4.37 4.70 11.12
CA LEU A 144 5.70 5.01 10.63
C LEU A 144 6.26 6.25 11.32
N ASN A 145 5.47 7.32 11.39
CA ASN A 145 5.90 8.57 12.03
C ASN A 145 6.21 8.38 13.51
N ARG A 146 5.33 7.66 14.23
CA ARG A 146 5.52 7.34 15.64
C ARG A 146 6.85 6.63 15.87
N HIS A 147 7.15 5.59 15.11
CA HIS A 147 8.41 4.87 15.22
C HIS A 147 9.62 5.80 14.99
N LEU A 148 9.60 6.62 13.94
CA LEU A 148 10.70 7.52 13.63
C LEU A 148 10.88 8.65 14.66
N LEU A 149 9.84 9.00 15.42
CA LEU A 149 9.96 9.94 16.53
C LEU A 149 10.51 9.27 17.80
N GLU A 150 10.14 8.01 18.05
CA GLU A 150 10.64 7.21 19.18
C GLU A 150 12.14 6.92 19.07
N GLU A 151 12.65 6.65 17.86
CA GLU A 151 14.08 6.42 17.59
C GLU A 151 14.97 7.68 17.77
N ARG A 152 14.36 8.84 18.07
CA ARG A 152 15.11 10.08 18.35
C ARG A 152 15.48 10.24 19.83
N CYS A 153 14.80 9.52 20.70
CA CYS A 153 14.95 9.62 22.16
C CYS A 153 16.10 8.73 22.65
#